data_AF-A0A9E7FAZ8-F1
#
_entry.id   AF-A0A9E7FAZ8-F1
#
_cell.length_a   1.000
_cell.length_b   1.000
_cell.length_c   1.000
_cell.angle_alpha   90.00
_cell.angle_beta   90.00
_cell.angle_gamma   90.00
#
_symmetry.space_group_name_H-M   'P 1'
#
loop_
_entity.id
_entity.type
_entity.pdbx_description
1 polymer ?
#
loop_
_entity_poly.entity_id
_entity_poly.type
_entity_poly.pdbx_seq_one_letter_code
_entity_poly.pdbx_strand_id
1 'polypeptide(L)' 'MVYAGNLTLATVRGAGHEVPSYQPARALVLINSFHGLQLPA' A
#
# COMPACT_ATOMS: atom_id res chain seq x y z
N MET A 1 6.03 4.92 -6.76
CA MET A 1 6.47 6.29 -7.13
C MET A 1 6.51 7.11 -5.85
N VAL A 2 7.64 7.71 -5.51
CA VAL A 2 7.80 8.50 -4.27
C VAL A 2 7.40 9.95 -4.56
N TYR A 3 6.46 10.46 -3.78
CA TYR A 3 6.06 11.87 -3.74
C TYR A 3 7.02 12.67 -2.85
N ALA A 4 6.94 14.00 -2.88
CA ALA A 4 7.85 14.89 -2.14
C ALA A 4 7.97 14.50 -0.65
N GLY A 5 9.20 14.55 -0.12
CA GLY A 5 9.45 14.34 1.31
C GLY A 5 9.31 12.89 1.79
N ASN A 6 9.65 11.89 0.97
CA ASN A 6 9.54 10.46 1.29
C ASN A 6 8.11 9.98 1.53
N LEU A 7 7.11 10.71 1.01
CA LEU A 7 5.71 10.30 1.02
C LEU A 7 5.45 9.39 -0.18
N THR A 8 4.71 8.29 -0.01
CA THR A 8 4.24 7.50 -1.15
C THR A 8 2.71 7.43 -1.14
N LEU A 9 2.09 7.78 -2.27
CA LEU A 9 0.66 7.55 -2.50
C LEU A 9 0.50 6.24 -3.26
N ALA A 10 -0.27 5.30 -2.69
CA ALA A 10 -0.58 4.01 -3.28
C ALA A 10 -2.09 3.82 -3.40
N THR A 11 -2.54 3.19 -4.49
CA THR A 11 -3.95 2.78 -4.66
C THR A 11 -4.03 1.27 -4.67
N VAL A 12 -5.09 0.72 -4.06
CA VAL A 12 -5.35 -0.73 -4.07
C VAL A 12 -6.58 -0.98 -4.92
N ARG A 13 -6.36 -1.48 -6.14
CA ARG A 13 -7.47 -1.77 -7.07
C ARG A 13 -8.42 -2.79 -6.45
N GLY A 14 -9.72 -2.50 -6.50
CA GLY A 14 -10.77 -3.37 -5.96
C GLY A 14 -10.87 -3.37 -4.43
N ALA A 15 -10.25 -2.41 -3.76
CA ALA A 15 -10.49 -2.15 -2.34
C ALA A 15 -11.59 -1.08 -2.16
N GLY A 16 -12.35 -1.20 -1.07
CA GLY A 16 -13.30 -0.19 -0.61
C GLY A 16 -12.72 0.75 0.44
N HIS A 17 -13.58 1.31 1.30
CA HIS A 17 -13.18 2.22 2.39
C HIS A 17 -12.17 1.56 3.34
N GLU A 18 -12.39 0.29 3.70
CA GLU A 18 -11.52 -0.46 4.59
C GLU A 18 -10.65 -1.46 3.81
N VAL A 19 -9.52 -0.99 3.30
CA VAL A 19 -8.64 -1.80 2.41
C VAL A 19 -8.36 -3.22 2.91
N PRO A 20 -8.02 -3.47 4.20
CA PRO A 20 -7.75 -4.83 4.69
C PRO A 20 -8.93 -5.80 4.56
N SER A 21 -10.17 -5.33 4.68
CA SER A 21 -11.38 -6.17 4.57
C SER A 21 -11.66 -6.62 3.14
N TYR A 22 -11.33 -5.81 2.14
CA TYR A 22 -11.57 -6.12 0.73
C TYR A 22 -10.38 -6.79 0.03
N GLN A 23 -9.15 -6.44 0.43
CA GLN A 23 -7.92 -6.87 -0.24
C GLN A 23 -6.83 -7.22 0.80
N PRO A 24 -7.03 -8.25 1.64
CA PRO A 24 -6.18 -8.53 2.80
C PRO A 24 -4.71 -8.79 2.41
N ALA A 25 -4.46 -9.54 1.34
CA ALA A 25 -3.11 -9.82 0.87
C ALA A 25 -2.37 -8.55 0.43
N ARG A 26 -3.07 -7.63 -0.25
CA ARG A 26 -2.48 -6.36 -0.72
C ARG A 26 -2.27 -5.38 0.43
N ALA A 27 -3.17 -5.38 1.43
CA ALA A 27 -3.00 -4.60 2.65
C ALA A 27 -1.74 -5.02 3.43
N LEU A 28 -1.48 -6.33 3.54
CA LEU A 28 -0.25 -6.82 4.18
C LEU A 28 1.01 -6.37 3.45
N VAL A 29 1.01 -6.40 2.11
CA VAL A 29 2.12 -5.88 1.30
C VAL A 29 2.37 -4.40 1.58
N LEU A 30 1.32 -3.58 1.69
CA LEU A 30 1.45 -2.16 2.04
C LEU A 30 2.08 -1.95 3.43
N ILE A 31 1.64 -2.70 4.44
CA ILE A 31 2.20 -2.61 5.81
C ILE A 31 3.67 -3.02 5.83
N ASN A 32 4.02 -4.13 5.19
CA ASN A 32 5.42 -4.57 5.14
C ASN A 32 6.30 -3.56 4.36
N SER A 33 5.74 -2.92 3.33
CA SER A 33 6.46 -1.88 2.59
C SER A 33 6.67 -0.61 3.41
N PHE A 34 5.70 -0.27 4.27
CA PHE A 34 5.85 0.83 5.22
C PHE A 34 7.01 0.60 6.21
N HIS A 35 7.29 -0.65 6.56
CA HIS A 35 8.43 -1.02 7.40
C HIS A 35 9.78 -1.08 6.66
N GLY A 36 9.81 -0.73 5.38
CA GLY A 36 11.05 -0.62 4.59
C GLY A 36 11.21 -1.64 3.47
N LEU A 37 10.23 -2.51 3.23
CA LEU A 37 10.21 -3.27 1.97
C LEU A 37 9.83 -2.32 0.81
N GLN A 38 10.38 -2.58 -0.37
CA GLN A 38 10.03 -1.84 -1.57
C GLN A 38 8.57 -2.16 -1.96
N LEU A 39 7.77 -1.14 -2.24
CA LEU A 39 6.45 -1.34 -2.86
C LEU A 39 6.62 -2.02 -4.23
N PRO A 40 5.81 -3.05 -4.54
CA PRO A 40 5.82 -3.67 -5.87
C PRO A 40 5.45 -2.66 -6.96
N ALA A 41 5.95 -2.89 -8.17
CA ALA A 41 5.60 -2.12 -9.37
C ALA A 41 4.16 -2.40 -9.84
#